data_AF-A0ABD4PSP7-F1
#
_entry.id   AF-A0ABD4PSP7-F1
#
_cell.length_a   1.000
_cell.length_b   1.000
_cell.length_c   1.000
_cell.angle_alpha   90.00
_cell.angle_beta   90.00
_cell.angle_gamma   90.00
#
_symmetry.space_group_name_H-M   'P 1'
#
loop_
_entity.id
_entity.type
_entity.pdbx_description
1 polymer ?
#
loop_
_entity_poly.entity_id
_entity_poly.type
_entity_poly.pdbx_seq_one_letter_code
_entity_poly.pdbx_strand_id
1 'polypeptide(L)' 'MYLWRELEWIECAEDRFNKRIKIDGENMYAVVIKYSSYSILKRLYLE' A
#
# COMPACT_ATOMS: atom_id res chain seq x y z
N MET A 1 3.50 -2.20 9.23
CA MET A 1 3.51 -0.91 8.51
C MET A 1 4.92 -0.47 8.14
N TYR A 2 5.86 -0.30 9.08
CA TYR A 2 7.25 0.09 8.77
C TYR A 2 7.90 -0.84 7.74
N LEU A 3 8.00 -2.15 8.02
CA LEU A 3 8.61 -3.11 7.08
C LEU A 3 7.93 -3.12 5.71
N TRP A 4 6.60 -2.99 5.65
CA TRP A 4 5.87 -2.96 4.37
C TRP A 4 6.17 -1.69 3.57
N ARG A 5 6.47 -0.58 4.23
CA ARG A 5 6.95 0.65 3.57
C ARG A 5 8.38 0.47 3.07
N GLU A 6 9.28 -0.06 3.90
CA GLU A 6 10.69 -0.28 3.52
C GLU A 6 10.83 -1.30 2.38
N LEU A 7 9.97 -2.32 2.33
CA LEU A 7 9.87 -3.30 1.22
C LEU A 7 9.04 -2.80 0.03
N GLU A 8 8.50 -1.58 0.12
CA GLU A 8 7.62 -0.96 -0.86
C GLU A 8 6.36 -1.77 -1.24
N TRP A 9 5.82 -2.56 -0.32
CA TRP A 9 4.54 -3.25 -0.51
C TRP A 9 3.32 -2.31 -0.37
N ILE A 10 3.53 -1.19 0.32
CA ILE A 10 2.57 -0.11 0.45
C ILE A 10 3.19 1.21 -0.03
N GLU A 11 2.37 2.06 -0.63
CA GLU A 11 2.77 3.43 -0.97
C GLU A 11 2.45 4.38 0.19
N CYS A 12 3.46 5.18 0.54
CA CYS A 12 3.42 6.10 1.67
C CYS A 12 3.83 7.51 1.23
N ALA A 13 3.35 8.53 1.95
CA ALA A 13 4.00 9.84 1.97
C ALA A 13 5.26 9.79 2.85
N GLU A 14 6.19 10.74 2.68
CA GLU A 14 7.54 10.74 3.28
C GLU A 14 7.56 10.37 4.77
N ASP A 15 6.83 11.09 5.62
CA ASP A 15 6.86 10.90 7.08
C ASP A 15 5.67 10.11 7.66
N ARG A 16 4.88 9.43 6.82
CA ARG A 16 3.67 8.72 7.26
C ARG A 16 3.56 7.33 6.65
N PHE A 17 2.70 6.49 7.22
CA PHE A 17 2.39 5.16 6.68
C PHE A 17 1.16 5.14 5.76
N ASN A 18 0.58 6.31 5.50
CA ASN A 18 -0.55 6.50 4.62
C ASN A 18 -0.20 7.52 3.53
N LYS A 19 -1.07 7.61 2.53
CA LYS A 19 -0.98 8.59 1.46
C LYS A 19 -2.34 9.25 1.31
N ARG A 20 -2.33 10.52 0.89
CA ARG A 20 -3.55 11.22 0.51
C ARG A 20 -3.99 10.70 -0.84
N ILE A 21 -5.23 10.23 -0.92
CA ILE A 21 -5.83 9.74 -2.16
C ILE A 21 -7.13 10.50 -2.43
N LYS A 22 -7.62 10.38 -3.67
CA LYS A 22 -8.89 10.94 -4.12
C LYS A 22 -9.74 9.81 -4.68
N ILE A 23 -10.91 9.59 -4.10
CA ILE A 23 -11.91 8.62 -4.57
C ILE A 23 -13.20 9.40 -4.82
N ASP A 24 -13.75 9.29 -6.04
CA ASP A 24 -15.01 9.94 -6.45
C ASP A 24 -15.11 11.44 -6.11
N GLY A 25 -13.99 12.15 -6.15
CA GLY A 25 -13.94 13.58 -5.82
C GLY A 25 -13.50 13.89 -4.39
N GLU A 26 -13.67 12.95 -3.47
CA GLU A 26 -13.37 13.12 -2.05
C GLU A 26 -11.91 12.82 -1.73
N ASN A 27 -11.26 13.73 -1.00
CA ASN A 27 -9.90 13.52 -0.53
C ASN A 27 -9.91 12.84 0.84
N MET A 28 -9.17 11.75 0.97
CA MET A 28 -9.02 11.03 2.25
C MET A 28 -7.61 10.48 2.41
N TYR A 29 -7.28 10.06 3.62
CA TYR A 29 -6.03 9.36 3.91
C TYR A 29 -6.28 7.85 3.92
N ALA A 30 -5.46 7.11 3.19
CA ALA A 30 -5.54 5.67 3.14
C ALA A 30 -4.15 5.03 3.10
N VAL A 31 -4.06 3.79 3.57
CA VAL A 31 -2.91 2.93 3.29
C VAL A 31 -3.12 2.34 1.90
N VAL A 32 -2.19 2.60 0.98
CA VAL A 32 -2.32 2.15 -0.41
C VAL A 32 -1.46 0.91 -0.61
N ILE A 33 -2.08 -0.25 -0.77
CA ILE A 33 -1.38 -1.52 -0.99
C ILE A 33 -1.12 -1.71 -2.49
N LYS A 34 0.12 -2.00 -2.87
CA LYS A 34 0.43 -2.32 -4.28
C LYS A 34 -0.14 -3.70 -4.62
N TYR A 35 -1.01 -3.74 -5.63
CA TYR A 35 -1.65 -4.99 -6.05
C TYR A 35 -0.65 -6.05 -6.54
N SER A 36 0.47 -5.62 -7.14
CA SER A 36 1.56 -6.49 -7.56
C SER A 36 2.19 -7.23 -6.38
N SER A 37 2.51 -6.50 -5.29
CA SER A 37 3.05 -7.07 -4.04
C SER A 37 2.08 -8.05 -3.40
N TYR A 38 0.79 -7.70 -3.34
CA TYR A 38 -0.24 -8.64 -2.86
C TYR A 38 -0.28 -9.92 -3.69
N SER A 39 -0.30 -9.79 -5.02
CA SER A 39 -0.47 -10.93 -5.93
C SER A 39 0.71 -11.89 -5.89
N ILE A 40 1.95 -11.39 -5.80
CA ILE A 40 3.13 -12.26 -5.68
C ILE A 40 3.16 -12.97 -4.32
N LEU A 41 2.87 -12.26 -3.23
CA LEU A 41 2.85 -12.87 -1.90
C LEU A 41 1.75 -13.93 -1.80
N LYS A 42 0.55 -13.65 -2.30
CA LYS A 42 -0.55 -14.63 -2.33
C LYS A 42 -0.12 -15.92 -3.02
N ARG A 43 0.45 -15.80 -4.23
CA ARG A 43 0.91 -16.94 -5.02
C ARG A 43 2.01 -17.75 -4.32
N LEU A 44 2.92 -17.12 -3.59
CA LEU A 44 3.98 -17.85 -2.89
C LEU A 44 3.48 -18.75 -1.75
N TYR A 45 2.34 -18.43 -1.14
CA TYR A 45 1.84 -19.13 0.05
C TYR A 45 0.59 -19.98 -0.19
N LEU A 46 -0.11 -19.78 -1.31
CA LEU A 46 -1.42 -20.38 -1.58
C LEU A 46 -1.53 -21.06 -2.96
N GLU A 47 -0.54 -20.92 -3.83
CA GLU A 47 -0.41 -21.62 -5.12
C GLU A 47 0.89 -22.43 -5.15
#